data_AF-A0A7C1NWS8-F1
#
_entry.id   AF-A0A7C1NWS8-F1
#
_cell.length_a   1.000
_cell.length_b   1.000
_cell.length_c   1.000
_cell.angle_alpha   90.00
_cell.angle_beta   90.00
_cell.angle_gamma   90.00
#
_symmetry.space_group_name_H-M   'P 1'
#
loop_
_entity.id
_entity.type
_entity.pdbx_description
1 polymer ?
#
loop_
_entity_poly.entity_id
_entity_poly.type
_entity_poly.pdbx_seq_one_letter_code
_entity_poly.pdbx_strand_id
1 'polypeptide(L)' 'MLELTYYERKRVHNLKYYTWIEQQGKELKELNSQWYDYDNYWSGIHNQVPEMDQLILEFNKKVEAI' A
#
# COMPACT_ATOMS: atom_id res chain seq x y z
N MET A 1 -19.96 4.17 -10.32
CA MET A 1 -18.91 3.56 -9.47
C MET A 1 -19.44 2.20 -9.03
N LEU A 2 -18.67 1.11 -9.18
CA LEU A 2 -19.11 -0.22 -8.75
C LEU A 2 -18.73 -0.38 -7.27
N GLU A 3 -19.74 -0.43 -6.40
CA GLU A 3 -19.54 -0.78 -5.00
C GLU A 3 -19.35 -2.29 -4.88
N LEU A 4 -18.17 -2.72 -4.44
CA LEU A 4 -17.86 -4.13 -4.28
C LEU A 4 -18.51 -4.68 -3.01
N THR A 5 -19.10 -5.86 -3.10
CA THR A 5 -19.51 -6.67 -1.95
C THR A 5 -18.30 -7.15 -1.14
N TYR A 6 -18.53 -7.64 0.07
CA TYR A 6 -17.48 -8.22 0.91
C TYR A 6 -16.68 -9.32 0.19
N TYR A 7 -17.36 -10.23 -0.50
CA TYR A 7 -16.70 -11.35 -1.19
C TYR A 7 -15.90 -10.90 -2.41
N GLU A 8 -16.36 -9.86 -3.12
CA GLU A 8 -15.61 -9.27 -4.22
C GLU A 8 -14.35 -8.56 -3.72
N ARG A 9 -14.44 -7.81 -2.62
CA ARG A 9 -13.25 -7.25 -1.96
C ARG A 9 -12.26 -8.34 -1.53
N LYS A 10 -12.77 -9.45 -0.98
CA LYS A 10 -11.94 -10.58 -0.55
C LYS A 10 -11.26 -11.28 -1.74
N ARG A 11 -11.95 -11.39 -2.87
CA ARG A 11 -11.36 -11.90 -4.12
C ARG A 11 -10.22 -11.01 -4.59
N VAL A 12 -10.40 -9.69 -4.61
CA VAL A 12 -9.33 -8.75 -4.95
C VAL A 12 -8.16 -8.85 -3.97
N HIS A 13 -8.43 -8.99 -2.68
CA HIS A 13 -7.40 -9.21 -1.68
C HIS A 13 -6.56 -10.47 -1.97
N ASN A 14 -7.20 -11.58 -2.29
CA ASN A 14 -6.50 -12.82 -2.63
C ASN A 14 -5.66 -12.70 -3.91
N LEU A 15 -6.08 -11.89 -4.89
CA LEU A 15 -5.30 -11.65 -6.10
C LEU A 15 -3.96 -10.97 -5.82
N LYS A 16 -3.84 -10.23 -4.70
CA LYS A 16 -2.57 -9.63 -4.29
C LYS A 16 -1.49 -10.65 -3.97
N TYR A 17 -1.83 -11.92 -3.71
CA TYR A 17 -0.82 -12.96 -3.45
C TYR A 17 0.24 -13.01 -4.55
N TYR A 18 -0.18 -13.03 -5.81
CA TYR A 18 0.72 -13.08 -6.96
C TYR A 18 1.66 -11.87 -7.01
N THR A 19 1.11 -10.67 -6.92
CA THR A 19 1.91 -9.44 -7.08
C THR A 19 2.72 -9.09 -5.84
N TRP A 20 2.18 -9.32 -4.64
CA TRP A 20 2.78 -8.89 -3.38
C TRP A 20 3.82 -9.91 -2.90
N ILE A 21 3.49 -11.20 -2.96
CA ILE A 21 4.36 -12.26 -2.46
C ILE A 21 5.31 -12.73 -3.55
N GLU A 22 4.80 -13.23 -4.68
CA GLU A 22 5.66 -13.87 -5.68
C GLU A 22 6.52 -12.86 -6.45
N GLN A 23 5.96 -11.71 -6.83
CA GLN A 23 6.71 -10.71 -7.61
C GLN A 23 7.53 -9.76 -6.73
N GLN A 24 6.96 -9.26 -5.63
CA GLN A 24 7.62 -8.26 -4.77
C GLN A 24 8.35 -8.87 -3.57
N GLY A 25 8.24 -10.18 -3.34
CA GLY A 25 8.94 -10.87 -2.26
C GLY A 25 8.48 -10.47 -0.86
N LYS A 26 7.25 -9.97 -0.71
CA LYS A 26 6.70 -9.59 0.60
C LYS A 26 6.25 -10.82 1.39
N GLU A 27 6.08 -10.63 2.68
CA GLU A 27 5.66 -11.69 3.59
C GLU A 27 4.14 -11.92 3.54
N LEU A 28 3.70 -13.18 3.59
CA LEU A 28 2.27 -13.52 3.63
C LEU A 28 1.57 -12.91 4.84
N LYS A 29 2.29 -12.81 5.96
CA LYS A 29 1.79 -12.15 7.18
C LYS A 29 1.42 -10.69 6.91
N GLU A 30 2.25 -9.97 6.16
CA GLU A 30 2.00 -8.57 5.81
C GLU A 30 0.75 -8.44 4.94
N LEU A 31 0.59 -9.32 3.94
CA LEU A 31 -0.61 -9.36 3.13
C LEU A 31 -1.85 -9.58 4.00
N ASN A 32 -1.85 -10.57 4.91
CA ASN A 32 -2.98 -10.82 5.81
C ASN A 32 -3.31 -9.62 6.72
N SER A 33 -2.29 -8.88 7.20
CA SER A 33 -2.51 -7.67 8.00
C SER A 33 -3.31 -6.62 7.24
N GLN A 34 -3.16 -6.49 5.92
CA GLN A 34 -3.96 -5.55 5.11
C GLN A 34 -5.47 -5.82 5.18
N TRP A 35 -5.89 -7.03 5.54
CA TRP A 35 -7.29 -7.43 5.62
C TRP A 35 -7.79 -7.51 7.07
N TYR A 36 -7.08 -8.22 7.94
CA TYR A 36 -7.52 -8.47 9.32
C TYR A 36 -7.15 -7.34 10.27
N ASP A 37 -6.10 -6.59 9.97
CA ASP A 37 -5.61 -5.44 10.76
C ASP A 37 -5.71 -4.15 9.93
N TYR A 38 -6.80 -4.05 9.14
CA TYR A 38 -7.01 -3.00 8.13
C TYR A 38 -6.80 -1.59 8.71
N ASP A 39 -7.41 -1.28 9.84
CA ASP A 39 -7.38 0.07 10.42
C ASP A 39 -5.97 0.47 10.83
N ASN A 40 -5.23 -0.41 11.51
CA ASN A 40 -3.88 -0.09 11.97
C ASN A 40 -2.87 -0.12 10.82
N TYR A 41 -2.98 -1.10 9.92
CA TYR A 41 -2.06 -1.23 8.78
C TYR A 41 -2.13 0.01 7.89
N TRP A 42 -3.33 0.41 7.45
CA TRP A 42 -3.47 1.54 6.54
C TRP A 42 -3.31 2.89 7.23
N SER A 43 -3.74 3.05 8.49
CA SER A 43 -3.48 4.31 9.22
C SER A 43 -1.98 4.56 9.42
N GLY A 44 -1.18 3.53 9.71
CA GLY A 44 0.27 3.63 9.82
C GLY A 44 0.95 4.09 8.53
N ILE A 45 0.45 3.63 7.37
CA ILE A 45 0.94 4.09 6.07
C ILE A 45 0.49 5.52 5.77
N HIS A 46 -0.77 5.86 6.03
CA HIS A 46 -1.28 7.22 5.82
C HIS A 46 -0.55 8.27 6.67
N ASN A 47 -0.11 7.91 7.87
CA ASN A 47 0.67 8.81 8.72
C ASN A 47 2.05 9.17 8.14
N GLN A 48 2.57 8.39 7.19
CA GLN A 48 3.86 8.65 6.53
C GLN A 48 3.72 9.57 5.30
N VAL A 49 2.50 9.83 4.83
CA VAL A 49 2.26 10.65 3.62
C VAL A 49 2.92 12.04 3.73
N PRO A 50 2.82 12.79 4.83
CA PRO A 50 3.47 14.11 4.93
C PRO A 50 5.00 14.06 4.81
N GLU A 51 5.63 13.01 5.35
CA GLU A 51 7.07 12.82 5.27
C GLU A 51 7.49 12.45 3.84
N MET A 52 6.73 11.57 3.19
CA MET A 52 6.95 11.21 1.78
C MET A 52 6.84 12.45 0.88
N ASP A 53 5.84 13.30 1.08
CA ASP A 53 5.66 14.55 0.33
C ASP A 53 6.88 15.47 0.50
N GLN A 54 7.38 15.61 1.72
CA GLN A 54 8.60 16.39 1.98
C GLN A 54 9.81 15.81 1.24
N LEU A 55 10.00 14.48 1.28
CA LEU A 55 11.10 13.81 0.58
C LEU A 55 11.00 13.98 -0.95
N ILE A 56 9.78 13.93 -1.50
CA ILE A 56 9.53 14.17 -2.93
C ILE A 56 9.90 15.61 -3.30
N LEU A 57 9.50 16.61 -2.50
CA LEU A 57 9.85 18.01 -2.75
C LEU A 57 11.37 18.23 -2.72
N GLU A 58 12.06 17.64 -1.74
CA GLU A 58 13.51 17.75 -1.64
C GLU A 58 14.23 17.02 -2.78
N PHE A 59 13.71 15.88 -3.23
CA PHE A 59 14.22 15.18 -4.40
C PHE A 59 14.06 16.03 -5.66
N ASN A 60 12.86 16.60 -5.90
CA ASN A 60 12.57 17.42 -7.07
C ASN A 60 13.49 18.65 -7.15
N LYS A 61 13.71 19.35 -6.02
CA LYS A 61 14.66 20.47 -5.96
C LYS A 61 16.08 20.08 -6.36
N LYS A 62 16.53 18.87 -6.01
CA LYS A 62 17.88 18.39 -6.35
C LYS A 62 18.04 18.07 -7.83
N VAL A 63 17.00 17.54 -8.47
CA VAL A 63 17.05 17.15 -9.89
C VAL A 63 16.71 18.30 -10.84
N GLU A 64 15.91 19.29 -10.40
CA GLU A 64 15.57 20.48 -11.19
C GLU A 64 16.67 21.56 -11.16
N ALA A 65 17.58 21.50 -10.18
CA ALA A 65 18.75 22.38 -10.09
C ALA A 65 19.93 21.96 -11.01
N ILE A 66 19.72 21.01 -11.93
CA ILE A 66 20.67 20.53 -12.95
C ILE A 66 20.14 20.93 -14.33
#